data_AF-A0A8K0R0Z4-F1
#
_entry.id   AF-A0A8K0R0Z4-F1
#
_cell.length_a   1.000
_cell.length_b   1.000
_cell.length_c   1.000
_cell.angle_alpha   90.00
_cell.angle_beta   90.00
_cell.angle_gamma   90.00
#
_symmetry.space_group_name_H-M   'P 1'
#
loop_
_entity.id
_entity.type
_entity.pdbx_description
1 polymer ?
#
loop_
_entity_poly.entity_id
_entity_poly.type
_entity_poly.pdbx_seq_one_letter_code
_entity_poly.pdbx_strand_id
1 'polypeptide(L)'
;MSEAESKSAELVDIEPDDFVRFLEYAYCGDYTIPLWTLDEGTHVASDVEESPTMEEDPSSQPPDAELVDNPMEVPEPEPEPVAVPEEDLTGWARLPTRKKLSPRQKRKMEFRSSFQQRSYLTGVMPHHTILEGYKPKANTAANQDFTPVFLAHAHLYSFADMRLIQPLKDLALYKLHRTLLEFQLYHQRVGDVVELARYAYDHGPSRSDSGVLDGLRQLVVEYMACEVDIIGKHLEFHILLEAGGEFVSDFWRIVARYML
;
A
#
# COMPACT_ATOMS: atom_id res chain seq x y z
N MET A 1 -19.78 -0.28 37.71
CA MET A 1 -19.22 -0.86 36.45
C MET A 1 -17.74 -0.96 36.71
N SER A 2 -17.17 -2.17 36.69
CA SER A 2 -15.76 -2.40 37.01
C SER A 2 -14.82 -1.51 36.20
N GLU A 3 -15.09 -1.30 34.92
CA GLU A 3 -14.30 -0.43 34.02
C GLU A 3 -14.33 1.05 34.42
N ALA A 4 -15.48 1.54 34.89
CA ALA A 4 -15.60 2.92 35.35
C ALA A 4 -14.86 3.15 36.68
N GLU A 5 -14.79 2.10 37.52
CA GLU A 5 -14.07 2.11 38.78
C GLU A 5 -12.55 1.98 38.56
N SER A 6 -12.12 1.15 37.61
CA SER A 6 -10.71 0.98 37.24
C SER A 6 -10.17 2.09 36.31
N LYS A 7 -11.08 2.82 35.64
CA LYS A 7 -10.76 3.79 34.57
C LYS A 7 -9.98 3.16 33.42
N SER A 8 -10.23 1.89 33.16
CA SER A 8 -9.60 1.11 32.10
C SER A 8 -10.62 0.18 31.45
N ALA A 9 -10.46 -0.06 30.16
CA ALA A 9 -11.21 -1.07 29.42
C ALA A 9 -10.20 -2.03 28.78
N GLU A 10 -10.51 -3.33 28.79
CA GLU A 10 -9.67 -4.37 28.22
C GLU A 10 -10.35 -4.91 26.95
N LEU A 11 -9.62 -4.88 25.84
CA LEU A 11 -10.08 -5.36 24.54
C LEU A 11 -9.31 -6.65 24.24
N VAL A 12 -9.89 -7.80 24.58
CA VAL A 12 -9.24 -9.11 24.41
C VAL A 12 -9.26 -9.59 22.95
N ASP A 13 -10.18 -9.05 22.16
CA ASP A 13 -10.45 -9.51 20.79
C ASP A 13 -9.59 -8.82 19.71
N ILE A 14 -8.58 -8.03 20.11
CA ILE A 14 -7.74 -7.28 19.17
C ILE A 14 -6.30 -7.23 19.65
N GLU A 15 -5.36 -7.51 18.75
CA GLU A 15 -3.94 -7.38 19.03
C GLU A 15 -3.50 -5.90 19.07
N PRO A 16 -2.42 -5.55 19.80
CA PRO A 16 -1.96 -4.17 19.91
C PRO A 16 -1.73 -3.48 18.56
N ASP A 17 -1.16 -4.18 17.58
CA ASP A 17 -0.86 -3.61 16.27
C ASP A 17 -2.14 -3.34 15.46
N ASP A 18 -3.11 -4.25 15.52
CA ASP A 18 -4.42 -4.06 14.88
C ASP A 18 -5.23 -2.96 15.57
N PHE A 19 -5.07 -2.82 16.89
CA PHE A 19 -5.65 -1.72 17.64
C PHE A 19 -5.07 -0.37 17.22
N VAL A 20 -3.76 -0.30 16.96
CA VAL A 20 -3.13 0.91 16.40
C VAL A 20 -3.73 1.24 15.03
N ARG A 21 -3.93 0.26 14.14
CA ARG A 21 -4.59 0.47 12.84
C ARG A 21 -6.03 0.96 12.99
N PHE A 22 -6.77 0.39 13.94
CA PHE A 22 -8.11 0.87 14.26
C PHE A 22 -8.10 2.33 14.73
N LEU A 23 -7.13 2.72 15.57
CA LEU A 23 -6.99 4.12 16.00
C LEU A 23 -6.63 5.04 14.83
N GLU A 24 -5.69 4.64 13.96
CA GLU A 24 -5.38 5.39 12.74
C GLU A 24 -6.64 5.62 11.91
N TYR A 25 -7.43 4.57 11.69
CA TYR A 25 -8.71 4.68 11.01
C TYR A 25 -9.67 5.65 11.71
N ALA A 26 -9.81 5.57 13.04
CA ALA A 26 -10.71 6.43 13.78
C ALA A 26 -10.35 7.92 13.68
N TYR A 27 -9.06 8.25 13.57
CA TYR A 27 -8.57 9.64 13.46
C TYR A 27 -8.43 10.14 12.02
N CYS A 28 -8.05 9.28 11.07
CA CYS A 28 -7.68 9.65 9.71
C CYS A 28 -8.64 9.13 8.63
N GLY A 29 -9.57 8.23 8.99
CA GLY A 29 -10.46 7.56 8.04
C GLY A 29 -9.79 6.45 7.23
N ASP A 30 -8.52 6.15 7.52
CA ASP A 30 -7.72 5.13 6.85
C ASP A 30 -6.64 4.58 7.80
N TYR A 31 -6.02 3.45 7.47
CA TYR A 31 -5.01 2.79 8.30
C TYR A 31 -3.79 2.33 7.50
N THR A 32 -2.66 2.28 8.19
CA THR A 32 -1.36 1.85 7.68
C THR A 32 -1.35 0.34 7.48
N ILE A 33 -0.94 -0.08 6.29
CA ILE A 33 -0.75 -1.48 5.94
C ILE A 33 0.60 -1.92 6.53
N PRO A 34 0.67 -3.04 7.28
CA PRO A 34 1.95 -3.53 7.78
C PRO A 34 2.91 -3.85 6.64
N LEU A 35 4.20 -3.88 6.96
CA LEU A 35 5.22 -4.38 6.05
C LEU A 35 5.22 -5.91 6.07
N TRP A 36 5.53 -6.49 4.93
CA TRP A 36 5.89 -7.90 4.83
C TRP A 36 7.15 -8.19 5.66
N THR A 37 7.31 -9.45 6.05
CA THR A 37 8.46 -9.95 6.79
C THR A 37 9.43 -10.66 5.86
N LEU A 38 10.72 -10.67 6.20
CA LEU A 38 11.69 -11.46 5.45
C LEU A 38 11.57 -12.92 5.91
N ASP A 39 11.34 -13.83 4.97
CA ASP A 39 11.45 -15.25 5.27
C ASP A 39 12.93 -15.65 5.30
N GLU A 40 13.43 -15.97 6.50
CA GLU A 40 14.82 -16.34 6.75
C GLU A 40 15.07 -17.87 6.66
N GLY A 41 14.08 -18.71 6.27
CA GLY A 41 14.26 -20.15 6.05
C GLY A 41 14.26 -20.53 4.56
N THR A 42 15.33 -21.05 3.93
CA THR A 42 16.25 -22.12 4.36
C THR A 42 17.62 -21.91 3.71
N HIS A 43 18.70 -22.07 4.49
CA HIS A 43 20.08 -22.19 4.01
C HIS A 43 20.19 -23.21 2.86
N VAL A 44 20.78 -22.78 1.75
CA VAL A 44 21.11 -23.63 0.60
C VAL A 44 22.07 -24.72 1.06
N ALA A 45 21.58 -25.95 1.24
CA ALA A 45 22.43 -27.12 1.21
C ALA A 45 22.87 -27.29 -0.25
N SER A 46 24.07 -26.80 -0.56
CA SER A 46 24.81 -27.23 -1.73
C SER A 46 25.07 -28.72 -1.58
N ASP A 47 24.39 -29.55 -2.36
CA ASP A 47 24.98 -30.77 -2.87
C ASP A 47 24.48 -31.03 -4.29
N VAL A 48 25.48 -31.22 -5.14
CA VAL A 48 25.47 -31.37 -6.58
C VAL A 48 25.07 -32.79 -6.94
N GLU A 49 24.11 -32.98 -7.84
CA GLU A 49 24.23 -34.02 -8.87
C GLU A 49 23.75 -33.50 -10.23
N GLU A 50 24.62 -33.71 -11.22
CA GLU A 50 24.59 -33.22 -12.60
C GLU A 50 23.65 -34.04 -13.52
N SER A 51 22.87 -33.31 -14.32
CA SER A 51 22.71 -33.45 -15.80
C SER A 51 21.90 -34.64 -16.38
N PRO A 52 21.24 -34.51 -17.58
CA PRO A 52 21.77 -33.82 -18.75
C PRO A 52 20.84 -32.90 -19.58
N THR A 53 21.48 -31.81 -20.04
CA THR A 53 21.51 -31.20 -21.39
C THR A 53 20.51 -31.65 -22.45
N MET A 54 19.70 -30.70 -22.95
CA MET A 54 19.35 -30.57 -24.39
C MET A 54 19.14 -29.10 -24.79
N GLU A 55 20.07 -28.64 -25.63
CA GLU A 55 19.95 -27.79 -26.83
C GLU A 55 19.38 -26.36 -26.76
N GLU A 56 20.27 -25.41 -27.06
CA GLU A 56 20.04 -23.99 -27.35
C GLU A 56 19.47 -23.80 -28.77
N ASP A 57 18.46 -22.93 -28.91
CA ASP A 57 18.09 -22.30 -30.19
C ASP A 57 18.05 -20.77 -29.99
N PRO A 58 18.77 -19.96 -30.81
CA PRO A 58 19.00 -18.56 -30.54
C PRO A 58 17.99 -17.68 -31.30
N SER A 59 17.17 -16.93 -30.57
CA SER A 59 16.57 -15.72 -31.15
C SER A 59 16.30 -14.68 -30.07
N SER A 60 17.28 -13.80 -29.88
CA SER A 60 17.11 -12.50 -29.25
C SER A 60 17.40 -11.44 -30.29
N GLN A 61 16.38 -10.69 -30.71
CA GLN A 61 16.56 -9.36 -31.26
C GLN A 61 15.63 -8.40 -30.52
N PRO A 62 16.14 -7.25 -30.03
CA PRO A 62 15.32 -6.17 -29.51
C PRO A 62 14.67 -5.41 -30.69
N PRO A 63 13.43 -4.90 -30.55
CA PRO A 63 12.90 -3.98 -31.54
C PRO A 63 13.54 -2.60 -31.39
N ASP A 64 13.93 -2.06 -32.53
CA ASP A 64 14.50 -0.75 -32.77
C ASP A 64 13.69 0.40 -32.16
N ALA A 65 14.42 1.33 -31.56
CA ALA A 65 13.93 2.66 -31.23
C ALA A 65 13.85 3.51 -32.51
N GLU A 66 12.66 3.63 -33.09
CA GLU A 66 12.39 4.62 -34.12
C GLU A 66 12.00 5.98 -33.52
N LEU A 67 12.60 7.00 -34.12
CA LEU A 67 12.57 8.40 -33.76
C LEU A 67 11.24 9.08 -34.15
N VAL A 68 10.71 9.85 -33.21
CA VAL A 68 10.20 11.23 -33.34
C VAL A 68 9.28 11.54 -34.53
N ASP A 69 7.99 11.76 -34.25
CA ASP A 69 7.27 12.92 -34.80
C ASP A 69 5.98 13.20 -33.99
N ASN A 70 5.95 14.31 -33.24
CA ASN A 70 4.75 15.15 -33.04
C ASN A 70 5.07 16.42 -32.21
N PRO A 71 4.24 17.47 -32.25
CA PRO A 71 4.55 18.67 -33.02
C PRO A 71 4.77 19.92 -32.15
N MET A 72 5.55 20.86 -32.72
CA MET A 72 5.65 22.30 -32.45
C MET A 72 5.00 22.80 -31.13
N GLU A 73 5.83 23.01 -30.12
CA GLU A 73 5.58 24.02 -29.09
C GLU A 73 5.58 25.40 -29.73
N VAL A 74 4.43 26.08 -29.61
CA VAL A 74 4.25 27.49 -29.97
C VAL A 74 5.04 28.34 -28.98
N PRO A 75 5.96 29.22 -29.42
CA PRO A 75 6.67 30.09 -28.50
C PRO A 75 5.71 31.13 -27.90
N GLU A 76 5.63 31.15 -26.58
CA GLU A 76 4.99 32.20 -25.80
C GLU A 76 5.73 33.53 -26.07
N PRO A 77 5.03 34.63 -26.45
CA PRO A 77 5.71 35.86 -26.84
C PRO A 77 6.34 36.55 -25.62
N GLU A 78 7.65 36.77 -25.73
CA GLU A 78 8.45 37.61 -24.85
C GLU A 78 7.86 39.04 -24.82
N PRO A 79 7.63 39.65 -23.64
CA PRO A 79 7.04 40.98 -23.58
C PRO A 79 8.02 42.04 -24.11
N GLU A 80 7.62 42.73 -25.18
CA GLU A 80 8.34 43.86 -25.76
C GLU A 80 8.62 44.95 -24.69
N PRO A 81 9.80 45.60 -24.71
CA PRO A 81 10.08 46.72 -23.84
C PRO A 81 9.20 47.90 -24.24
N VAL A 82 8.23 48.22 -23.40
CA VAL A 82 7.41 49.44 -23.53
C VAL A 82 8.34 50.64 -23.59
N ALA A 83 8.34 51.32 -24.74
CA ALA A 83 9.00 52.60 -24.91
C ALA A 83 8.46 53.59 -23.88
N VAL A 84 9.34 54.05 -23.00
CA VAL A 84 9.06 55.18 -22.10
C VAL A 84 8.92 56.43 -22.97
N PRO A 85 7.86 57.24 -22.83
CA PRO A 85 7.77 58.52 -23.53
C PRO A 85 8.94 59.42 -23.15
N GLU A 86 9.64 59.96 -24.15
CA GLU A 86 10.58 61.07 -23.96
C GLU A 86 9.80 62.31 -23.52
N GLU A 87 9.63 62.48 -22.22
CA GLU A 87 9.27 63.78 -21.64
C GLU A 87 10.52 64.49 -21.14
N ASP A 88 10.97 65.39 -22.01
CA ASP A 88 11.41 66.74 -21.73
C ASP A 88 12.37 66.96 -20.54
N LEU A 89 13.62 67.19 -20.91
CA LEU A 89 14.71 67.68 -20.07
C LEU A 89 14.45 69.12 -19.60
N THR A 90 13.53 69.35 -18.65
CA THR A 90 13.54 70.59 -17.86
C THR A 90 13.06 70.40 -16.42
N GLY A 91 14.01 70.14 -15.52
CA GLY A 91 13.78 70.31 -14.09
C GLY A 91 14.77 69.51 -13.25
N TRP A 92 15.69 70.20 -12.57
CA TRP A 92 16.58 69.58 -11.58
C TRP A 92 15.79 68.94 -10.44
N ALA A 93 15.36 67.69 -10.61
CA ALA A 93 14.91 66.82 -9.53
C ALA A 93 16.09 65.93 -9.13
N ARG A 94 16.61 66.20 -7.93
CA ARG A 94 17.70 65.47 -7.29
C ARG A 94 17.51 63.97 -7.47
N LEU A 95 18.51 63.28 -8.03
CA LEU A 95 18.67 61.84 -7.85
C LEU A 95 18.48 61.54 -6.35
N PRO A 96 17.59 60.62 -5.95
CA PRO A 96 17.45 60.27 -4.55
C PRO A 96 18.79 59.70 -4.11
N THR A 97 19.55 60.50 -3.37
CA THR A 97 20.76 60.05 -2.71
C THR A 97 20.37 58.81 -1.91
N ARG A 98 20.97 57.67 -2.27
CA ARG A 98 20.72 56.38 -1.63
C ARG A 98 21.12 56.54 -0.17
N LYS A 99 20.17 56.91 0.69
CA LYS A 99 20.40 57.15 2.11
C LYS A 99 20.94 55.84 2.67
N LYS A 100 22.21 55.83 3.07
CA LYS A 100 22.85 54.65 3.68
C LYS A 100 22.02 54.29 4.91
N LEU A 101 21.44 53.09 4.90
CA LEU A 101 20.67 52.59 6.03
C LEU A 101 21.53 52.63 7.29
N SER A 102 20.97 53.19 8.36
CA SER A 102 21.62 53.19 9.66
C SER A 102 21.89 51.74 10.12
N PRO A 103 22.90 51.51 10.98
CA PRO A 103 23.22 50.18 11.50
C PRO A 103 22.00 49.48 12.12
N ARG A 104 21.11 50.25 12.75
CA ARG A 104 19.87 49.75 13.36
C ARG A 104 18.85 49.30 12.34
N GLN A 105 18.73 49.99 11.20
CA GLN A 105 17.86 49.59 10.10
C GLN A 105 18.36 48.33 9.39
N LYS A 106 19.68 48.19 9.23
CA LYS A 106 20.30 46.97 8.68
C LYS A 106 20.00 45.76 9.56
N ARG A 107 20.26 45.85 10.87
CA ARG A 107 19.93 44.77 11.83
C ARG A 107 18.44 44.40 11.83
N LYS A 108 17.54 45.39 11.72
CA LYS A 108 16.09 45.14 11.63
C LYS A 108 15.72 44.41 10.34
N MET A 109 16.37 44.76 9.23
CA MET A 109 16.15 44.12 7.93
C MET A 109 16.71 42.69 7.93
N GLU A 110 17.92 42.48 8.44
CA GLU A 110 18.53 41.16 8.64
C GLU A 110 17.67 40.26 9.54
N PHE A 111 17.14 40.79 10.65
CA PHE A 111 16.21 40.07 11.51
C PHE A 111 14.89 39.74 10.81
N ARG A 112 14.35 40.66 10.00
CA ARG A 112 13.17 40.40 9.16
C ARG A 112 13.44 39.30 8.13
N SER A 113 14.60 39.32 7.49
CA SER A 113 15.01 38.31 6.52
C SER A 113 15.24 36.94 7.18
N SER A 114 15.90 36.89 8.34
CA SER A 114 16.09 35.63 9.08
C SER A 114 14.76 35.09 9.62
N PHE A 115 13.81 35.95 9.98
CA PHE A 115 12.44 35.56 10.33
C PHE A 115 11.67 35.00 9.12
N GLN A 116 11.80 35.63 7.95
CA GLN A 116 11.15 35.19 6.71
C GLN A 116 11.73 33.87 6.17
N GLN A 117 13.00 33.58 6.46
CA GLN A 117 13.67 32.35 6.05
C GLN A 117 13.44 31.19 7.01
N ARG A 118 12.65 31.36 8.08
CA ARG A 118 12.32 30.25 8.99
C ARG A 118 11.45 29.24 8.27
N SER A 119 12.01 28.08 7.96
CA SER A 119 11.25 26.88 7.65
C SER A 119 11.12 26.04 8.92
N TYR A 120 9.89 25.68 9.27
CA TYR A 120 9.59 24.76 10.37
C TYR A 120 9.29 23.34 9.88
N LEU A 121 9.22 23.15 8.55
CA LEU A 121 8.93 21.88 7.91
C LEU A 121 10.24 21.35 7.32
N THR A 122 10.74 20.24 7.84
CA THR A 122 11.81 19.46 7.21
C THR A 122 11.26 18.75 5.97
N GLY A 123 12.10 18.56 4.94
CA GLY A 123 11.69 18.28 3.54
C GLY A 123 10.82 17.05 3.26
N VAL A 124 10.48 16.23 4.26
CA VAL A 124 9.45 15.19 4.14
C VAL A 124 8.26 15.62 4.98
N MET A 125 7.16 15.95 4.32
CA MET A 125 5.91 16.24 5.00
C MET A 125 5.42 14.93 5.65
N PRO A 126 5.22 14.86 6.98
CA PRO A 126 4.78 13.64 7.66
C PRO A 126 3.49 13.06 7.06
N HIS A 127 2.61 13.95 6.58
CA HIS A 127 1.38 13.58 5.88
C HIS A 127 1.64 12.73 4.63
N HIS A 128 2.70 13.02 3.86
CA HIS A 128 3.02 12.23 2.67
C HIS A 128 3.44 10.81 3.05
N THR A 129 4.31 10.65 4.06
CA THR A 129 4.74 9.34 4.55
C THR A 129 3.57 8.48 5.03
N ILE A 130 2.64 9.09 5.76
CA ILE A 130 1.43 8.42 6.27
C ILE A 130 0.53 7.98 5.09
N LEU A 131 0.28 8.88 4.13
CA LEU A 131 -0.53 8.55 2.94
C LEU A 131 0.09 7.43 2.10
N GLU A 132 1.42 7.36 2.00
CA GLU A 132 2.11 6.25 1.32
C GLU A 132 2.02 4.93 2.11
N GLY A 133 1.91 4.99 3.44
CA GLY A 133 1.67 3.82 4.29
C GLY A 133 0.27 3.22 4.13
N TYR A 134 -0.68 3.98 3.60
CA TYR A 134 -2.06 3.52 3.39
C TYR A 134 -2.22 2.70 2.09
N LYS A 135 -1.27 2.79 1.17
CA LYS A 135 -1.37 2.10 -0.13
C LYS A 135 -0.86 0.67 -0.03
N PRO A 136 -1.58 -0.31 -0.61
CA PRO A 136 -1.05 -1.65 -0.84
C PRO A 136 0.27 -1.59 -1.61
N LYS A 137 1.14 -2.55 -1.31
CA LYS A 137 2.44 -2.69 -1.97
C LYS A 137 2.59 -4.13 -2.41
N ALA A 138 2.83 -4.33 -3.70
CA ALA A 138 3.20 -5.62 -4.25
C ALA A 138 4.48 -6.17 -3.61
N ASN A 139 4.57 -7.50 -3.55
CA ASN A 139 5.86 -8.14 -3.35
C ASN A 139 6.70 -8.06 -4.63
N THR A 140 8.02 -8.05 -4.45
CA THR A 140 9.03 -8.01 -5.50
C THR A 140 9.92 -9.25 -5.51
N ALA A 141 9.83 -10.10 -4.48
CA ALA A 141 10.66 -11.28 -4.33
C ALA A 141 9.96 -12.39 -3.54
N ALA A 142 10.35 -13.64 -3.80
CA ALA A 142 9.74 -14.83 -3.21
C ALA A 142 10.03 -15.04 -1.71
N ASN A 143 10.94 -14.26 -1.14
CA ASN A 143 11.30 -14.27 0.29
C ASN A 143 10.54 -13.21 1.11
N GLN A 144 9.59 -12.51 0.49
CA GLN A 144 8.75 -11.54 1.19
C GLN A 144 7.48 -12.23 1.64
N ASP A 145 7.39 -12.49 2.94
CA ASP A 145 6.26 -13.10 3.60
C ASP A 145 5.15 -12.07 3.82
N PHE A 146 4.02 -12.31 3.16
CA PHE A 146 2.84 -11.46 3.20
C PHE A 146 1.78 -11.93 4.20
N THR A 147 2.02 -13.02 4.92
CA THR A 147 1.16 -13.49 6.01
C THR A 147 0.75 -12.36 6.97
N PRO A 148 1.68 -11.55 7.54
CA PRO A 148 1.29 -10.46 8.44
C PRO A 148 0.45 -9.37 7.75
N VAL A 149 0.62 -9.18 6.44
CA VAL A 149 -0.13 -8.20 5.65
C VAL A 149 -1.57 -8.65 5.44
N PHE A 150 -1.75 -9.90 5.03
CA PHE A 150 -3.07 -10.48 4.83
C PHE A 150 -3.83 -10.59 6.15
N LEU A 151 -3.17 -11.07 7.22
CA LEU A 151 -3.79 -11.21 8.53
C LEU A 151 -4.18 -9.87 9.14
N ALA A 152 -3.39 -8.80 9.01
CA ALA A 152 -3.79 -7.49 9.52
C ALA A 152 -5.10 -6.99 8.89
N HIS A 153 -5.31 -7.20 7.59
CA HIS A 153 -6.58 -6.86 6.94
C HIS A 153 -7.73 -7.75 7.42
N ALA A 154 -7.49 -9.06 7.52
CA ALA A 154 -8.51 -10.02 7.94
C ALA A 154 -8.90 -9.83 9.42
N HIS A 155 -7.94 -9.55 10.29
CA HIS A 155 -8.16 -9.22 11.70
C HIS A 155 -9.00 -7.97 11.84
N LEU A 156 -8.64 -6.90 11.12
CA LEU A 156 -9.38 -5.65 11.17
C LEU A 156 -10.79 -5.79 10.58
N TYR A 157 -10.96 -6.64 9.57
CA TYR A 157 -12.27 -7.01 9.03
C TYR A 157 -13.14 -7.70 10.10
N SER A 158 -12.63 -8.77 10.72
CA SER A 158 -13.35 -9.52 11.77
C SER A 158 -13.67 -8.64 12.97
N PHE A 159 -12.72 -7.79 13.39
CA PHE A 159 -12.93 -6.83 14.48
C PHE A 159 -14.02 -5.81 14.12
N ALA A 160 -13.97 -5.25 12.91
CA ALA A 160 -14.97 -4.29 12.44
C ALA A 160 -16.35 -4.92 12.34
N ASP A 161 -16.45 -6.16 11.89
CA ASP A 161 -17.71 -6.91 11.86
C ASP A 161 -18.27 -7.14 13.26
N MET A 162 -17.44 -7.67 14.16
CA MET A 162 -17.80 -7.90 15.56
C MET A 162 -18.25 -6.62 16.28
N ARG A 163 -17.65 -5.48 15.95
CA ARG A 163 -17.99 -4.16 16.53
C ARG A 163 -19.01 -3.37 15.70
N LEU A 164 -19.55 -3.95 14.64
CA LEU A 164 -20.55 -3.35 13.74
C LEU A 164 -20.10 -2.02 13.11
N ILE A 165 -18.80 -1.90 12.80
CA ILE A 165 -18.18 -0.73 12.17
C ILE A 165 -18.12 -0.96 10.66
N GLN A 166 -19.28 -0.89 9.99
CA GLN A 166 -19.41 -1.26 8.57
C GLN A 166 -18.40 -0.56 7.64
N PRO A 167 -18.13 0.76 7.75
CA PRO A 167 -17.21 1.40 6.81
C PRO A 167 -15.75 0.93 6.99
N LEU A 168 -15.36 0.49 8.19
CA LEU A 168 -14.06 -0.15 8.42
C LEU A 168 -14.03 -1.57 7.86
N LYS A 169 -15.12 -2.33 8.03
CA LYS A 169 -15.28 -3.67 7.46
C LYS A 169 -15.10 -3.63 5.93
N ASP A 170 -15.79 -2.70 5.27
CA ASP A 170 -15.71 -2.50 3.82
C ASP A 170 -14.30 -2.06 3.38
N LEU A 171 -13.69 -1.12 4.11
CA LEU A 171 -12.32 -0.65 3.83
C LEU A 171 -11.30 -1.77 3.99
N ALA A 172 -11.43 -2.60 5.03
CA ALA A 172 -10.54 -3.74 5.26
C ALA A 172 -10.63 -4.76 4.15
N LEU A 173 -11.84 -5.11 3.72
CA LEU A 173 -12.04 -6.02 2.60
C LEU A 173 -11.51 -5.46 1.29
N TYR A 174 -11.74 -4.17 1.03
CA TYR A 174 -11.22 -3.47 -0.14
C TYR A 174 -9.68 -3.52 -0.18
N LYS A 175 -9.02 -3.18 0.92
CA LYS A 175 -7.55 -3.20 0.98
C LYS A 175 -6.96 -4.60 0.87
N LEU A 176 -7.61 -5.62 1.46
CA LEU A 176 -7.22 -7.01 1.27
C LEU A 176 -7.30 -7.41 -0.21
N HIS A 177 -8.41 -7.09 -0.87
CA HIS A 177 -8.59 -7.37 -2.29
C HIS A 177 -7.54 -6.67 -3.16
N ARG A 178 -7.21 -5.41 -2.86
CA ARG A 178 -6.14 -4.69 -3.57
C ARG A 178 -4.76 -5.29 -3.32
N THR A 179 -4.47 -5.69 -2.09
CA THR A 179 -3.22 -6.37 -1.75
C THR A 179 -3.11 -7.71 -2.50
N LEU A 180 -4.16 -8.53 -2.54
CA LEU A 180 -4.17 -9.81 -3.27
C LEU A 180 -3.99 -9.63 -4.78
N LEU A 181 -4.58 -8.59 -5.37
CA LEU A 181 -4.44 -8.30 -6.80
C LEU A 181 -3.06 -7.76 -7.18
N GLU A 182 -2.36 -7.10 -6.26
CA GLU A 182 -0.98 -6.64 -6.46
C GLU A 182 0.05 -7.70 -6.05
N PHE A 183 -0.38 -8.75 -5.35
CA PHE A 183 0.48 -9.82 -4.87
C PHE A 183 0.84 -10.79 -5.99
N GLN A 184 2.13 -10.91 -6.25
CA GLN A 184 2.69 -11.94 -7.11
C GLN A 184 2.83 -13.24 -6.34
N LEU A 185 2.01 -14.24 -6.69
CA LEU A 185 2.03 -15.54 -6.04
C LEU A 185 3.23 -16.38 -6.50
N TYR A 186 4.28 -16.42 -5.67
CA TYR A 186 5.37 -17.38 -5.82
C TYR A 186 4.99 -18.72 -5.18
N HIS A 187 5.55 -19.83 -5.69
CA HIS A 187 5.32 -21.16 -5.12
C HIS A 187 5.66 -21.22 -3.62
N GLN A 188 6.70 -20.51 -3.19
CA GLN A 188 7.11 -20.42 -1.80
C GLN A 188 6.13 -19.65 -0.91
N ARG A 189 5.24 -18.83 -1.50
CA ARG A 189 4.31 -17.94 -0.79
C ARG A 189 2.86 -18.45 -0.82
N VAL A 190 2.63 -19.68 -1.30
CA VAL A 190 1.31 -20.32 -1.22
C VAL A 190 0.87 -20.45 0.24
N GLY A 191 1.82 -20.66 1.16
CA GLY A 191 1.54 -20.72 2.60
C GLY A 191 0.87 -19.46 3.13
N ASP A 192 1.30 -18.27 2.69
CA ASP A 192 0.72 -16.98 3.10
C ASP A 192 -0.80 -16.91 2.79
N VAL A 193 -1.21 -17.41 1.62
CA VAL A 193 -2.62 -17.43 1.19
C VAL A 193 -3.40 -18.54 1.89
N VAL A 194 -2.77 -19.69 2.13
CA VAL A 194 -3.36 -20.79 2.89
C VAL A 194 -3.63 -20.36 4.33
N GLU A 195 -2.73 -19.60 4.95
CA GLU A 195 -2.92 -19.07 6.31
C GLU A 195 -4.06 -18.05 6.37
N LEU A 196 -4.17 -17.18 5.36
CA LEU A 196 -5.32 -16.29 5.21
C LEU A 196 -6.64 -17.09 5.10
N ALA A 197 -6.63 -18.20 4.35
CA ALA A 197 -7.81 -19.07 4.23
C ALA A 197 -8.17 -19.75 5.56
N ARG A 198 -7.18 -20.27 6.30
CA ARG A 198 -7.41 -20.82 7.64
C ARG A 198 -8.06 -19.78 8.54
N TYR A 199 -7.48 -18.58 8.61
CA TYR A 199 -8.03 -17.49 9.42
C TYR A 199 -9.49 -17.16 9.04
N ALA A 200 -9.78 -16.99 7.74
CA ALA A 200 -11.11 -16.63 7.26
C ALA A 200 -12.19 -17.67 7.60
N TYR A 201 -11.83 -18.95 7.66
CA TYR A 201 -12.76 -20.04 7.98
C TYR A 201 -12.83 -20.38 9.47
N ASP A 202 -11.79 -20.09 10.24
CA ASP A 202 -11.75 -20.30 11.68
C ASP A 202 -12.38 -19.15 12.47
N HIS A 203 -12.18 -17.91 12.02
CA HIS A 203 -12.58 -16.69 12.75
C HIS A 203 -13.60 -15.83 12.02
N GLY A 204 -13.74 -16.00 10.70
CA GLY A 204 -14.73 -15.25 9.91
C GLY A 204 -16.16 -15.74 10.14
N PRO A 205 -17.17 -14.89 9.90
CA PRO A 205 -18.57 -15.27 10.03
C PRO A 205 -18.88 -16.53 9.20
N SER A 206 -19.54 -17.50 9.84
CA SER A 206 -20.03 -18.70 9.16
C SER A 206 -21.03 -18.33 8.06
N ARG A 207 -21.33 -19.28 7.17
CA ARG A 207 -22.40 -19.13 6.18
C ARG A 207 -23.69 -18.64 6.86
N SER A 208 -24.35 -17.67 6.24
CA SER A 208 -25.68 -17.26 6.66
C SER A 208 -26.67 -18.41 6.56
N ASP A 209 -27.84 -18.29 7.19
CA ASP A 209 -28.95 -19.24 7.03
C ASP A 209 -29.38 -19.45 5.56
N SER A 210 -29.09 -18.47 4.70
CA SER A 210 -29.34 -18.53 3.25
C SER A 210 -28.21 -19.20 2.45
N GLY A 211 -27.15 -19.66 3.12
CA GLY A 211 -25.98 -20.28 2.50
C GLY A 211 -25.11 -19.30 1.70
N VAL A 212 -25.21 -18.00 2.00
CA VAL A 212 -24.38 -16.95 1.40
C VAL A 212 -23.08 -16.84 2.20
N LEU A 213 -21.96 -16.76 1.48
CA LEU A 213 -20.65 -16.58 2.09
C LEU A 213 -20.48 -15.16 2.58
N ASP A 214 -19.83 -15.01 3.73
CA ASP A 214 -19.32 -13.73 4.15
C ASP A 214 -18.26 -13.20 3.17
N GLY A 215 -18.13 -11.87 3.08
CA GLY A 215 -17.28 -11.21 2.10
C GLY A 215 -15.81 -11.62 2.21
N LEU A 216 -15.30 -11.87 3.42
CA LEU A 216 -13.92 -12.32 3.60
C LEU A 216 -13.71 -13.73 3.04
N ARG A 217 -14.58 -14.68 3.41
CA ARG A 217 -14.51 -16.06 2.90
C ARG A 217 -14.66 -16.11 1.39
N GLN A 218 -15.59 -15.33 0.84
CA GLN A 218 -15.82 -15.25 -0.60
C GLN A 218 -14.59 -14.73 -1.34
N LEU A 219 -14.00 -13.61 -0.89
CA LEU A 219 -12.82 -13.04 -1.52
C LEU A 219 -11.64 -14.04 -1.53
N VAL A 220 -11.39 -14.70 -0.40
CA VAL A 220 -10.25 -15.62 -0.26
C VAL A 220 -10.43 -16.85 -1.15
N VAL A 221 -11.63 -17.46 -1.13
CA VAL A 221 -11.87 -18.67 -1.93
C VAL A 221 -11.87 -18.39 -3.43
N GLU A 222 -12.36 -17.22 -3.85
CA GLU A 222 -12.31 -16.77 -5.25
C GLU A 222 -10.86 -16.55 -5.70
N TYR A 223 -10.04 -15.87 -4.89
CA TYR A 223 -8.62 -15.69 -5.18
C TYR A 223 -7.89 -17.03 -5.32
N MET A 224 -8.10 -17.96 -4.38
CA MET A 224 -7.47 -19.28 -4.43
C MET A 224 -7.91 -20.09 -5.66
N ALA A 225 -9.17 -19.94 -6.09
CA ALA A 225 -9.66 -20.59 -7.30
C ALA A 225 -9.07 -19.98 -8.58
N CYS A 226 -8.86 -18.66 -8.63
CA CYS A 226 -8.18 -17.99 -9.73
C CYS A 226 -6.72 -18.49 -9.87
N GLU A 227 -6.03 -18.69 -8.76
CA GLU A 227 -4.63 -19.11 -8.71
C GLU A 227 -4.44 -20.63 -8.54
N VAL A 228 -5.46 -21.42 -8.87
CA VAL A 228 -5.48 -22.87 -8.64
C VAL A 228 -4.36 -23.62 -9.36
N ASP A 229 -3.86 -23.10 -10.47
CA ASP A 229 -2.76 -23.72 -11.22
C ASP A 229 -1.44 -23.76 -10.44
N ILE A 230 -1.24 -22.80 -9.53
CA ILE A 230 -0.08 -22.71 -8.64
C ILE A 230 -0.43 -23.34 -7.30
N ILE A 231 -1.52 -22.91 -6.67
CA ILE A 231 -1.94 -23.34 -5.33
C ILE A 231 -2.28 -24.83 -5.30
N GLY A 232 -2.95 -25.33 -6.34
CA GLY A 232 -3.45 -26.70 -6.43
C GLY A 232 -2.36 -27.79 -6.47
N LYS A 233 -1.09 -27.40 -6.68
CA LYS A 233 0.07 -28.32 -6.66
C LYS A 233 0.84 -28.27 -5.34
N HIS A 234 0.51 -27.34 -4.44
CA HIS A 234 1.28 -27.10 -3.23
C HIS A 234 0.81 -27.99 -2.08
N LEU A 235 1.76 -28.53 -1.31
CA LEU A 235 1.47 -29.46 -0.21
C LEU A 235 0.56 -28.84 0.86
N GLU A 236 0.80 -27.59 1.26
CA GLU A 236 -0.03 -26.94 2.28
C GLU A 236 -1.49 -26.77 1.87
N PHE A 237 -1.75 -26.59 0.58
CA PHE A 237 -3.11 -26.56 0.07
C PHE A 237 -3.78 -27.93 0.17
N HIS A 238 -3.08 -29.00 -0.16
CA HIS A 238 -3.60 -30.36 0.05
C HIS A 238 -3.89 -30.64 1.52
N ILE A 239 -3.02 -30.22 2.44
CA ILE A 239 -3.25 -30.33 3.89
C ILE A 239 -4.52 -29.56 4.30
N LEU A 240 -4.73 -28.36 3.76
CA LEU A 240 -5.96 -27.58 3.99
C LEU A 240 -7.21 -28.33 3.47
N LEU A 241 -7.12 -29.00 2.32
CA LEU A 241 -8.22 -29.81 1.79
C LEU A 241 -8.49 -31.07 2.63
N GLU A 242 -7.44 -31.75 3.10
CA GLU A 242 -7.56 -32.96 3.93
C GLU A 242 -8.14 -32.67 5.32
N ALA A 243 -7.89 -31.46 5.86
CA ALA A 243 -8.52 -31.00 7.10
C ALA A 243 -10.05 -30.90 6.98
N GLY A 244 -10.58 -30.73 5.77
CA GLY A 244 -12.00 -30.69 5.49
C GLY A 244 -12.65 -29.36 5.89
N GLY A 245 -13.89 -29.43 6.39
CA GLY A 245 -14.66 -28.25 6.79
C GLY A 245 -15.39 -27.53 5.64
N GLU A 246 -15.90 -26.33 5.93
CA GLU A 246 -16.69 -25.57 4.95
C GLU A 246 -15.84 -25.07 3.77
N PHE A 247 -14.54 -24.83 3.99
CA PHE A 247 -13.60 -24.36 2.96
C PHE A 247 -13.61 -25.22 1.71
N VAL A 248 -13.46 -26.54 1.87
CA VAL A 248 -13.39 -27.48 0.73
C VAL A 248 -14.68 -27.45 -0.09
N SER A 249 -15.83 -27.35 0.59
CA SER A 249 -17.14 -27.30 -0.06
C SER A 249 -17.32 -25.99 -0.84
N ASP A 250 -16.89 -24.86 -0.27
CA ASP A 250 -16.94 -23.56 -0.94
C ASP A 250 -15.97 -23.47 -2.11
N PHE A 251 -14.74 -23.94 -1.91
CA PHE A 251 -13.72 -24.00 -2.96
C PHE A 251 -14.21 -24.82 -4.15
N TRP A 252 -14.70 -26.04 -3.91
CA TRP A 252 -15.23 -26.88 -4.97
C TRP A 252 -16.43 -26.25 -5.68
N ARG A 253 -17.32 -25.57 -4.95
CA ARG A 253 -18.48 -24.88 -5.54
C ARG A 253 -18.06 -23.74 -6.47
N ILE A 254 -17.01 -23.01 -6.13
CA ILE A 254 -16.47 -21.93 -6.98
C ILE A 254 -15.79 -22.55 -8.21
N VAL A 255 -14.89 -23.51 -8.02
CA VAL A 255 -14.19 -24.18 -9.14
C VAL A 255 -15.19 -24.82 -10.10
N ALA A 256 -16.16 -25.58 -9.60
CA ALA A 256 -17.17 -26.24 -10.44
C ALA A 256 -18.11 -25.25 -11.16
N ARG A 257 -18.22 -24.01 -10.71
CA ARG A 257 -19.05 -22.98 -11.36
C ARG A 257 -18.30 -22.26 -12.48
N TYR A 258 -17.00 -22.03 -12.32
CA TYR A 258 -16.23 -21.15 -13.20
C TYR A 258 -15.19 -21.88 -14.06
N MET A 259 -14.80 -23.11 -13.70
CA MET A 259 -13.72 -23.85 -14.35
C MET A 259 -14.15 -25.20 -14.95
N LEU A 260 -15.42 -25.62 -14.76
CA LEU A 260 -16.02 -26.82 -15.34
C LEU A 260 -17.33 -26.46 -16.06
#